data_AF-A0A9D4FQV6-F1
#
_entry.id   AF-A0A9D4FQV6-F1
#
_cell.length_a   1.000
_cell.length_b   1.000
_cell.length_c   1.000
_cell.angle_alpha   90.00
_cell.angle_beta   90.00
_cell.angle_gamma   90.00
#
_symmetry.space_group_name_H-M   'P 1'
#
loop_
_entity.id
_entity.type
_entity.pdbx_description
1 polymer ?
#
loop_
_entity_poly.entity_id
_entity_poly.type
_entity_poly.pdbx_seq_one_letter_code
_entity_poly.pdbx_strand_id
1 'polypeptide(L)'
;MESVKKPRRVQYRCKRCQKTDRKGRLMAHIFKHHVPFDQAPFSCSLCSFRCQTQQHLIDHITKYAPHVKEAKARGVTDLRRYLIRSENPYTVSEADIERL
;
A
#
# COMPACT_ATOMS: atom_id res chain seq x y z
N MET A 1 20.65 -8.96 -30.54
CA MET A 1 19.72 -8.08 -29.80
C MET A 1 18.58 -8.94 -29.27
N GLU A 2 18.76 -9.52 -28.08
CA GLU A 2 17.78 -10.46 -27.52
C GLU A 2 16.54 -9.70 -27.04
N SER A 3 15.41 -9.97 -27.69
CA SER A 3 14.11 -9.45 -27.30
C SER A 3 13.70 -10.11 -25.98
N VAL A 4 13.92 -9.43 -24.86
CA VAL A 4 13.47 -9.85 -23.53
C VAL A 4 11.94 -9.99 -23.55
N LYS A 5 11.45 -11.23 -23.69
CA LYS A 5 10.02 -11.56 -23.53
C LYS A 5 9.63 -11.23 -22.09
N LYS A 6 8.97 -10.09 -21.89
CA LYS A 6 8.44 -9.70 -20.56
C LYS A 6 7.48 -10.79 -20.08
N PRO A 7 7.61 -11.30 -18.85
CA PRO A 7 6.71 -12.34 -18.35
C PRO A 7 5.26 -11.84 -18.33
N ARG A 8 4.31 -12.71 -18.67
CA ARG A 8 2.88 -12.43 -18.55
C ARG A 8 2.60 -12.04 -17.09
N ARG A 9 2.11 -10.81 -16.88
CA ARG A 9 1.76 -10.31 -15.54
C ARG A 9 0.55 -11.08 -15.04
N VAL A 10 0.77 -11.91 -14.03
CA VAL A 10 -0.30 -12.61 -13.29
C VAL A 10 -1.24 -11.56 -12.71
N GLN A 11 -2.53 -11.72 -12.99
CA GLN A 11 -3.58 -10.86 -12.47
C GLN A 11 -4.29 -11.55 -11.32
N TYR A 12 -4.90 -10.75 -10.48
CA TYR A 12 -5.69 -11.19 -9.35
C TYR A 12 -7.04 -10.49 -9.43
N ARG A 13 -8.09 -11.18 -9.00
CA ARG A 13 -9.46 -10.67 -8.91
C ARG A 13 -9.85 -10.56 -7.44
N CYS A 14 -10.45 -9.43 -7.04
CA CYS A 14 -11.02 -9.28 -5.71
C CYS A 14 -12.35 -10.02 -5.64
N LYS A 15 -12.52 -10.94 -4.70
CA LYS A 15 -13.76 -11.71 -4.55
C LYS A 15 -14.92 -10.87 -4.00
N ARG A 16 -14.65 -9.72 -3.36
CA ARG A 16 -15.67 -8.83 -2.78
C ARG A 16 -16.35 -7.92 -3.80
N CYS A 17 -15.62 -7.44 -4.81
CA CYS A 17 -16.15 -6.50 -5.81
C CYS A 17 -15.72 -6.79 -7.25
N GLN A 18 -15.14 -7.97 -7.50
CA GLN A 18 -14.75 -8.49 -8.83
C GLN A 18 -13.72 -7.66 -9.60
N LYS A 19 -13.14 -6.61 -8.97
CA LYS A 19 -12.07 -5.80 -9.58
C LYS A 19 -10.85 -6.67 -9.84
N THR A 20 -10.23 -6.50 -11.01
CA THR A 20 -9.04 -7.24 -11.41
C THR A 20 -7.85 -6.30 -11.56
N ASP A 21 -6.71 -6.64 -10.97
CA ASP A 21 -5.44 -5.91 -11.14
C ASP A 21 -4.25 -6.83 -10.76
N ARG A 22 -3.02 -6.32 -10.83
CA ARG A 22 -1.84 -6.95 -10.25
C ARG A 22 -1.98 -7.08 -8.73
N LYS A 23 -1.40 -8.13 -8.14
CA LYS A 23 -1.45 -8.42 -6.70
C LYS A 23 -1.34 -7.17 -5.83
N GLY A 24 -0.24 -6.41 -5.94
CA GLY A 24 0.00 -5.24 -5.09
C GLY A 24 -1.04 -4.12 -5.23
N ARG A 25 -1.53 -3.86 -6.45
CA ARG A 25 -2.59 -2.86 -6.67
C ARG A 25 -3.94 -3.34 -6.15
N LEU A 26 -4.21 -4.64 -6.28
CA LEU A 26 -5.42 -5.23 -5.74
C LEU A 26 -5.42 -5.25 -4.20
N MET A 27 -4.28 -5.53 -3.56
CA MET A 27 -4.12 -5.41 -2.11
C MET A 27 -4.44 -3.98 -1.64
N ALA A 28 -3.84 -2.97 -2.29
CA ALA A 28 -4.11 -1.57 -1.97
C ALA A 28 -5.58 -1.20 -2.15
N HIS A 29 -6.24 -1.74 -3.18
CA HIS A 29 -7.69 -1.60 -3.36
C HIS A 29 -8.48 -2.19 -2.19
N ILE A 30 -8.13 -3.40 -1.73
CA ILE A 30 -8.78 -4.05 -0.58
C ILE A 30 -8.60 -3.20 0.68
N PHE A 31 -7.39 -2.73 0.98
CA PHE A 31 -7.15 -1.88 2.14
C PHE A 31 -7.90 -0.54 2.11
N LYS A 32 -8.16 -0.01 0.91
CA LYS A 32 -8.86 1.27 0.75
C LYS A 32 -10.38 1.12 0.81
N HIS A 33 -10.94 0.07 0.22
CA HIS A 33 -12.38 -0.06 0.00
C HIS A 33 -13.06 -1.08 0.90
N HIS A 34 -12.31 -2.07 1.40
CA HIS A 34 -12.88 -3.26 2.04
C HIS A 34 -12.38 -3.45 3.48
N VAL A 35 -11.37 -2.69 3.91
CA VAL A 35 -10.77 -2.77 5.25
C VAL A 35 -10.87 -1.41 5.95
N PRO A 36 -11.30 -1.36 7.23
CA PRO A 36 -11.26 -0.15 8.05
C PRO A 36 -9.86 0.47 8.17
N PHE A 37 -9.78 1.77 8.52
CA PHE A 37 -8.48 2.46 8.66
C PHE A 37 -7.63 1.84 9.76
N ASP A 38 -8.26 1.54 10.88
CA ASP A 38 -7.68 0.96 12.10
C ASP A 38 -7.13 -0.46 11.88
N GLN A 39 -7.66 -1.18 10.89
CA GLN A 39 -7.19 -2.52 10.54
C GLN A 39 -6.15 -2.53 9.42
N ALA A 40 -5.81 -1.39 8.83
CA ALA A 40 -4.74 -1.36 7.84
C ALA A 40 -3.37 -1.50 8.53
N PRO A 41 -2.45 -2.37 8.04
CA PRO A 41 -1.21 -2.67 8.75
C PRO A 41 -0.31 -1.46 8.97
N PHE A 42 -0.17 -0.63 7.94
CA PHE A 42 0.60 0.60 7.96
C PHE A 42 -0.20 1.73 7.34
N SER A 43 -0.22 2.89 8.00
CA SER A 43 -0.87 4.10 7.49
C SER A 43 -0.03 5.34 7.73
N CYS A 44 -0.20 6.34 6.88
CA CYS A 44 0.48 7.63 7.03
C CYS A 44 -0.26 8.51 8.04
N SER A 45 0.46 9.20 8.92
CA SER A 45 -0.15 10.19 9.82
C SER A 45 -0.43 11.53 9.14
N LEU A 46 0.14 11.78 7.95
CA LEU A 46 -0.03 13.04 7.20
C LEU A 46 -1.17 13.00 6.19
N CYS A 47 -1.61 11.81 5.77
CA CYS A 47 -2.69 11.65 4.81
C CYS A 47 -3.37 10.28 4.96
N SER A 48 -4.48 10.05 4.27
CA SER A 48 -5.25 8.79 4.36
C SER A 48 -4.63 7.61 3.60
N PHE A 49 -3.32 7.64 3.29
CA PHE A 49 -2.63 6.55 2.61
C PHE A 49 -2.42 5.36 3.56
N ARG A 50 -2.67 4.15 3.06
CA ARG A 50 -2.59 2.88 3.80
C ARG A 50 -1.96 1.81 2.92
N CYS A 51 -1.14 0.93 3.50
CA CYS A 51 -0.49 -0.15 2.78
C CYS A 51 -0.15 -1.35 3.69
N GLN A 52 0.23 -2.46 3.05
CA GLN A 52 0.52 -3.72 3.75
C GLN A 52 1.94 -3.80 4.32
N THR A 53 2.88 -3.02 3.81
CA THR A 53 4.29 -3.08 4.20
C THR A 53 4.81 -1.72 4.62
N GLN A 54 5.69 -1.73 5.63
CA GLN A 54 6.40 -0.55 6.08
C GLN A 54 7.22 0.10 4.95
N GLN A 55 7.89 -0.70 4.12
CA GLN A 55 8.73 -0.16 3.04
C GLN A 55 7.93 0.66 2.01
N HIS A 56 6.71 0.24 1.67
CA HIS A 56 5.85 1.02 0.77
C HIS A 56 5.39 2.33 1.41
N LEU A 57 5.17 2.36 2.73
CA LEU A 57 4.82 3.58 3.42
C LEU A 57 6.00 4.56 3.49
N ILE A 58 7.20 4.05 3.75
CA ILE A 58 8.43 4.86 3.72
C ILE A 58 8.63 5.44 2.31
N ASP A 59 8.50 4.61 1.27
CA ASP A 59 8.59 5.03 -0.13
C ASP A 59 7.56 6.12 -0.48
N HIS A 60 6.33 5.96 0.03
CA HIS A 60 5.29 6.95 -0.11
C HIS A 60 5.69 8.29 0.54
N ILE A 61 6.17 8.29 1.79
CA ILE A 61 6.55 9.51 2.51
C ILE A 61 7.76 10.20 1.86
N THR A 62 8.75 9.43 1.38
CA THR A 62 9.99 9.97 0.79
C THR A 62 9.79 10.50 -0.63
N LYS A 63 8.93 9.87 -1.43
CA LYS A 63 8.68 10.29 -2.82
C LYS A 63 7.55 11.31 -2.94
N TYR A 64 6.65 11.37 -1.97
CA TYR A 64 5.53 12.29 -2.03
C TYR A 64 5.96 13.67 -1.55
N ALA A 65 6.20 14.56 -2.52
CA ALA A 65 6.72 15.91 -2.29
C ALA A 65 5.99 16.71 -1.17
N PRO A 66 4.66 16.63 -0.99
CA PRO A 66 3.98 17.30 0.12
C PRO A 66 4.49 16.84 1.50
N HIS A 67 4.76 15.55 1.69
CA HIS A 67 5.26 15.03 2.96
C HIS A 67 6.70 15.46 3.21
N VAL A 68 7.54 15.49 2.18
CA VAL A 68 8.92 15.97 2.30
C VAL A 68 8.97 17.45 2.66
N LYS A 69 8.08 18.26 2.08
CA LYS A 69 7.94 19.69 2.42
C LYS A 69 7.48 19.87 3.87
N GLU A 70 6.48 19.11 4.29
CA GLU A 70 5.97 19.12 5.67
C GLU A 70 7.06 18.72 6.67
N ALA A 71 7.80 17.65 6.39
CA ALA A 71 8.90 17.20 7.22
C ALA A 71 9.98 18.27 7.37
N LYS A 72 10.36 18.91 6.26
CA LYS A 72 11.33 20.01 6.27
C LYS A 72 10.82 21.22 7.05
N ALA A 73 9.55 21.59 6.91
CA ALA A 73 8.94 22.69 7.65
C ALA A 73 8.94 22.44 9.17
N ARG A 74 8.79 21.17 9.58
CA ARG A 74 8.81 20.76 11.00
C ARG A 74 10.21 20.40 11.51
N GLY A 75 11.26 20.53 10.69
CA GLY A 75 12.62 20.12 11.06
C GLY A 75 12.78 18.62 11.33
N VAL A 76 11.87 17.79 10.81
CA VAL A 76 11.88 16.34 11.02
C VAL A 76 12.77 15.69 9.95
N THR A 77 13.86 15.05 10.39
CA THR A 77 14.77 14.28 9.53
C THR A 77 14.33 12.82 9.38
N ASP A 78 13.77 12.23 10.44
CA ASP A 78 13.25 10.86 10.40
C ASP A 78 11.80 10.82 9.92
N LEU A 79 11.64 10.53 8.63
CA LEU A 79 10.33 10.37 7.99
C LEU A 79 9.54 9.18 8.52
N ARG A 80 10.17 8.22 9.22
CA ARG A 80 9.47 7.10 9.86
C ARG A 80 8.57 7.57 10.99
N ARG A 81 8.76 8.79 11.51
CA ARG A 81 7.86 9.40 12.50
C ARG A 81 6.43 9.56 11.99
N TYR A 82 6.20 9.58 10.68
CA TYR A 82 4.87 9.67 10.08
C TYR A 82 4.23 8.31 9.77
N LEU A 83 4.86 7.22 10.22
CA LEU A 83 4.34 5.86 10.10
C LEU A 83 3.49 5.51 11.32
N ILE A 84 2.27 5.08 11.07
CA ILE A 84 1.39 4.47 12.05
C ILE A 84 1.35 2.97 11.76
N ARG A 85 1.61 2.15 12.79
CA ARG A 85 1.49 0.69 12.74
C ARG A 85 0.22 0.29 13.48
N SER A 86 -0.66 -0.45 12.82
CA SER A 86 -1.84 -1.02 13.50
C SER A 86 -1.42 -2.16 14.42
N GLU A 87 -2.07 -2.22 15.59
CA GLU A 87 -1.88 -3.29 16.58
C GLU A 87 -2.55 -4.60 16.16
N ASN A 88 -3.60 -4.53 15.33
CA ASN A 88 -4.30 -5.70 14.81
C ASN A 88 -4.48 -5.60 13.28
N PRO A 89 -3.41 -5.84 12.50
CA PRO A 89 -3.41 -5.66 11.06
C PRO A 89 -4.24 -6.74 10.34
N TYR A 90 -5.21 -6.30 9.53
CA TYR A 90 -5.90 -7.18 8.59
C TYR A 90 -4.91 -7.72 7.56
N THR A 91 -4.93 -9.04 7.39
CA THR A 91 -4.09 -9.72 6.40
C THR A 91 -4.96 -10.20 5.25
N VAL A 92 -4.68 -9.67 4.05
CA VAL A 92 -5.37 -10.10 2.84
C VAL A 92 -4.95 -11.53 2.50
N SER A 93 -5.92 -12.43 2.40
CA SER A 93 -5.71 -13.86 2.18
C SER A 93 -6.32 -14.33 0.86
N GLU A 94 -6.18 -15.61 0.54
CA GLU A 94 -6.78 -16.25 -0.65
C GLU A 94 -8.33 -16.27 -0.58
N ALA A 95 -8.91 -15.98 0.58
CA ALA A 95 -10.34 -15.74 0.72
C ALA A 95 -10.78 -14.40 0.10
N ASP A 96 -9.89 -13.41 0.01
CA ASP A 96 -10.20 -12.08 -0.53
C ASP A 96 -9.87 -11.94 -2.01
N ILE A 97 -8.89 -12.71 -2.49
CA ILE A 97 -8.37 -12.64 -3.85
C ILE A 97 -8.32 -14.00 -4.55
N GLU A 98 -8.61 -13.98 -5.83
CA GLU A 98 -8.50 -15.11 -6.75
C GLU A 98 -7.38 -14.83 -7.74
N ARG A 99 -6.49 -15.79 -7.97
CA ARG A 99 -5.47 -15.69 -9.02
C ARG A 99 -6.11 -16.06 -10.36
N LEU A 100 -5.87 -15.24 -11.39
CA LEU A 100 -6.30 -15.48 -12.77
C LEU A 100 -5.15 -15.99 -13.65
#